data_AF-A0A946G182-F1
#
_entry.id   AF-A0A946G182-F1
#
_cell.length_a   1.000
_cell.length_b   1.000
_cell.length_c   1.000
_cell.angle_alpha   90.00
_cell.angle_beta   90.00
_cell.angle_gamma   90.00
#
_symmetry.space_group_name_H-M   'P 1'
#
loop_
_entity.id
_entity.type
_entity.pdbx_description
1 polymer ?
#
loop_
_entity_poly.entity_id
_entity_poly.type
_entity_poly.pdbx_seq_one_letter_code
_entity_poly.pdbx_strand_id
1 'polypeptide(L)'
;MMPFKIRTVSLLLVLSVAPVLLADPMPSECNVARDRAKSKYGAVRHYFDTFNRCVSSANDDLRQCRAELNDQQSALGDFIFAQRVAQDVCGAAGRSGDLAQ
;
A
#
# COMPACT_ATOMS: atom_id res chain seq x y z
N MET A 1 -2.26 -43.95 -39.84
CA MET A 1 -1.15 -43.01 -39.57
C MET A 1 -0.80 -42.27 -40.85
N MET A 2 -1.24 -41.01 -40.98
CA MET A 2 -0.69 -40.01 -41.90
C MET A 2 -0.87 -38.63 -41.23
N PRO A 3 0.18 -37.78 -41.19
CA PRO A 3 0.19 -36.58 -40.35
C PRO A 3 -0.56 -35.40 -40.97
N PHE A 4 -1.38 -34.74 -40.14
CA PHE A 4 -2.07 -33.49 -40.45
C PHE A 4 -1.06 -32.37 -40.77
N LYS A 5 -1.21 -31.80 -41.97
CA LYS A 5 -0.41 -30.71 -42.53
C LYS A 5 -0.95 -29.39 -41.98
N ILE A 6 -0.33 -28.85 -40.93
CA ILE A 6 -0.67 -27.52 -40.39
C ILE A 6 -0.16 -26.47 -41.39
N ARG A 7 -1.09 -25.86 -42.12
CA ARG A 7 -0.79 -24.72 -43.00
C ARG A 7 -0.58 -23.48 -42.14
N THR A 8 0.65 -22.99 -42.16
CA THR A 8 1.10 -21.68 -41.71
C THR A 8 0.22 -20.59 -42.33
N VAL A 9 -0.56 -19.88 -41.51
CA VAL A 9 -1.19 -18.62 -41.91
C VAL A 9 -0.47 -17.52 -41.13
N SER A 10 0.53 -16.92 -41.79
CA SER A 10 1.03 -15.61 -41.42
C SER A 10 -0.06 -14.58 -41.70
N LEU A 11 -0.60 -13.97 -40.65
CA LEU A 11 -1.30 -12.69 -40.77
C LEU A 11 -0.52 -11.66 -39.97
N LEU A 12 0.47 -11.06 -40.64
CA LEU A 12 1.06 -9.78 -40.27
C LEU A 12 -0.06 -8.73 -40.37
N LEU A 13 -0.56 -8.27 -39.22
CA LEU A 13 -1.35 -7.05 -39.13
C LEU A 13 -0.60 -6.08 -38.22
N VAL A 14 0.29 -5.32 -38.87
CA VAL A 14 0.92 -4.11 -38.34
C VAL A 14 -0.08 -2.98 -38.55
N LEU A 15 -0.68 -2.49 -37.47
CA LEU A 15 -1.32 -1.18 -37.29
C LEU A 15 -1.73 -1.16 -35.81
N SER A 16 -1.41 -0.22 -34.94
CA SER A 16 -0.90 1.13 -35.10
C SER A 16 -0.42 1.59 -33.72
N VAL A 17 0.62 2.42 -33.73
CA VAL A 17 1.22 3.12 -32.60
C VAL A 17 0.14 3.85 -31.78
N ALA A 18 -0.03 3.48 -30.51
CA ALA A 18 -0.48 4.42 -29.50
C ALA A 18 0.75 4.72 -28.64
N PRO A 19 1.38 5.91 -28.76
CA PRO A 19 2.33 6.33 -27.76
C PRO A 19 1.57 6.50 -26.44
N VAL A 20 2.13 5.89 -25.40
CA VAL A 20 1.82 6.13 -23.99
C VAL A 20 1.66 7.63 -23.77
N LEU A 21 0.47 8.09 -23.42
CA LEU A 21 0.26 9.44 -22.90
C LEU A 21 -0.66 9.39 -21.69
N LEU A 22 0.01 9.59 -20.55
CA LEU A 22 -0.49 10.06 -19.28
C LEU A 22 -1.35 9.06 -18.49
N ALA A 23 -0.66 8.06 -17.91
CA ALA A 23 -0.90 7.84 -16.49
C ALA A 23 -0.60 9.17 -15.80
N ASP A 24 -1.64 9.90 -15.42
CA ASP A 24 -1.50 11.06 -14.53
C ASP A 24 -0.59 10.61 -13.37
N PRO A 25 0.52 11.30 -13.10
CA PRO A 25 1.21 11.06 -11.85
C PRO A 25 0.20 11.47 -10.78
N MET A 26 -0.46 10.50 -10.13
CA MET A 26 -1.03 10.72 -8.80
C MET A 26 -0.04 11.63 -8.08
N PRO A 27 -0.46 12.83 -7.63
CA PRO A 27 0.49 13.88 -7.27
C PRO A 27 1.46 13.28 -6.27
N SER A 28 2.75 13.53 -6.47
CA SER A 28 3.85 12.95 -5.70
C SER A 28 3.55 12.89 -4.20
N GLU A 29 2.85 13.89 -3.68
CA GLU A 29 2.37 13.98 -2.30
C GLU A 29 1.41 12.86 -1.87
N CYS A 30 0.47 12.43 -2.72
CA CYS A 30 -0.40 11.29 -2.42
C CYS A 30 0.42 9.99 -2.32
N ASN A 31 1.39 9.77 -3.21
CA ASN A 31 2.28 8.61 -3.13
C ASN A 31 3.14 8.66 -1.86
N VAL A 32 3.71 9.83 -1.53
CA VAL A 32 4.48 10.03 -0.30
C VAL A 32 3.63 9.80 0.96
N ALA A 33 2.41 10.32 0.99
CA ALA A 33 1.49 10.14 2.12
C ALA A 33 1.08 8.67 2.29
N ARG A 34 0.80 7.98 1.17
CA ARG A 34 0.52 6.54 1.17
C ARG A 34 1.72 5.72 1.66
N ASP A 35 2.91 6.03 1.19
CA ASP A 35 4.13 5.31 1.58
C ASP A 35 4.48 5.56 3.05
N ARG A 36 4.21 6.77 3.56
CA ARG A 36 4.28 7.08 4.99
C ARG A 36 3.27 6.26 5.80
N ALA A 37 2.02 6.17 5.35
CA ALA A 37 1.02 5.33 6.02
C ALA A 37 1.43 3.84 6.03
N LYS A 38 1.99 3.33 4.92
CA LYS A 38 2.52 1.96 4.83
C LYS A 38 3.69 1.73 5.78
N SER A 39 4.60 2.69 5.89
CA SER A 39 5.72 2.65 6.85
C SER A 39 5.19 2.55 8.29
N LYS A 40 4.20 3.37 8.65
CA LYS A 40 3.58 3.34 9.98
C LYS A 40 2.80 2.05 10.25
N TYR A 41 2.15 1.47 9.24
CA TYR A 41 1.55 0.14 9.36
C TYR A 41 2.59 -0.94 9.69
N GLY A 42 3.78 -0.87 9.07
CA GLY A 42 4.91 -1.75 9.40
C GLY A 42 5.33 -1.63 10.86
N ALA A 43 5.38 -0.41 11.40
CA ALA A 43 5.65 -0.16 12.82
C ALA A 43 4.56 -0.76 13.72
N VAL A 44 3.27 -0.56 13.40
CA VAL A 44 2.16 -1.19 14.14
C VAL A 44 2.34 -2.69 14.24
N ARG A 45 2.63 -3.36 13.11
CA ARG A 45 2.85 -4.80 13.09
C ARG A 45 4.01 -5.21 14.00
N HIS A 46 5.13 -4.50 13.92
CA HIS A 46 6.29 -4.75 14.77
C HIS A 46 5.95 -4.66 16.27
N TYR A 47 5.27 -3.59 16.70
CA TYR A 47 4.92 -3.41 18.10
C TYR A 47 3.81 -4.35 18.56
N PHE A 48 2.91 -4.75 17.66
CA PHE A 48 1.92 -5.79 17.94
C PHE A 48 2.59 -7.14 18.22
N ASP A 49 3.56 -7.53 17.41
CA ASP A 49 4.34 -8.76 17.60
C ASP A 49 5.19 -8.70 18.88
N THR A 50 5.77 -7.53 19.20
CA THR A 50 6.53 -7.33 20.45
C THR A 50 5.65 -7.43 21.69
N PHE A 51 4.49 -6.79 21.69
CA PHE A 51 3.52 -6.94 22.79
C PHE A 51 3.07 -8.39 22.95
N ASN A 52 2.73 -9.08 21.85
CA ASN A 52 2.31 -10.48 21.92
C ASN A 52 3.41 -11.41 22.45
N ARG A 53 4.66 -11.16 22.09
CA ARG A 53 5.81 -11.89 22.66
C ARG A 53 5.92 -11.63 24.17
N CYS A 54 5.77 -10.38 24.60
CA CYS A 54 5.77 -10.07 26.03
C CYS A 54 4.65 -10.83 26.76
N VAL A 55 3.40 -10.74 26.28
CA VAL A 55 2.24 -11.42 26.87
C VAL A 55 2.44 -12.93 26.93
N SER A 56 3.00 -13.53 25.88
CA SER A 56 3.27 -14.98 25.84
C SER A 56 4.36 -15.41 26.83
N SER A 57 5.26 -14.50 27.21
CA SER A 57 6.33 -14.75 28.18
C SER A 57 6.00 -14.29 29.61
N ALA A 58 5.00 -13.42 29.74
CA ALA A 58 4.55 -12.90 31.02
C ALA A 58 3.79 -14.02 31.73
N ASN A 59 4.46 -14.66 32.69
CA ASN A 59 3.93 -15.72 33.55
C ASN A 59 2.82 -15.16 34.46
N ASP A 60 1.68 -14.84 33.87
CA ASP A 60 0.49 -14.17 34.41
C ASP A 60 0.66 -12.71 34.91
N ASP A 61 1.89 -12.18 35.00
CA ASP A 61 2.13 -10.78 35.38
C ASP A 61 2.20 -9.83 34.16
N LEU A 62 1.04 -9.54 33.57
CA LEU A 62 0.92 -8.64 32.40
C LEU A 62 1.40 -7.20 32.65
N ARG A 63 1.62 -6.79 33.91
CA ARG A 63 2.16 -5.46 34.22
C ARG A 63 3.55 -5.26 33.64
N GLN A 64 4.29 -6.34 33.44
CA GLN A 64 5.61 -6.32 32.81
C GLN A 64 5.55 -5.87 31.33
N CYS A 65 4.39 -6.03 30.68
CA CYS A 65 4.16 -5.66 29.28
C CYS A 65 3.61 -4.25 29.07
N ARG A 66 3.59 -3.42 30.13
CA ARG A 66 3.00 -2.07 30.07
C ARG A 66 3.71 -1.19 29.03
N ALA A 67 5.04 -1.31 28.93
CA ALA A 67 5.83 -0.52 27.98
C ALA A 67 5.48 -0.89 26.54
N GLU A 68 5.45 -2.19 26.23
CA GLU A 68 5.14 -2.72 24.91
C GLU A 68 3.69 -2.41 24.50
N LEU A 69 2.76 -2.42 25.46
CA LEU A 69 1.39 -1.98 25.24
C LEU A 69 1.32 -0.49 24.88
N ASN A 70 2.05 0.37 25.59
CA ASN A 70 2.09 1.80 25.30
C ASN A 70 2.70 2.06 23.91
N ASP A 71 3.78 1.36 23.56
CA ASP A 71 4.41 1.48 22.25
C ASP A 71 3.48 1.03 21.12
N GLN A 72 2.76 -0.09 21.32
CA GLN A 72 1.75 -0.56 20.37
C GLN A 72 0.63 0.47 20.17
N GLN A 73 0.11 1.07 21.25
CA GLN A 73 -0.94 2.08 21.18
C GLN A 73 -0.45 3.36 20.48
N SER A 74 0.77 3.80 20.77
CA SER A 74 1.39 4.94 20.11
C SER A 74 1.56 4.71 18.61
N ALA A 75 2.10 3.54 18.22
CA ALA A 75 2.26 3.17 16.82
C ALA A 75 0.91 3.09 16.08
N LEU A 76 -0.14 2.59 16.74
CA LEU A 76 -1.49 2.55 16.18
C LEU A 76 -2.04 3.96 15.94
N GLY A 77 -1.85 4.87 16.89
CA GLY A 77 -2.23 6.29 16.73
C GLY A 77 -1.51 6.95 15.55
N ASP A 78 -0.20 6.74 15.44
CA ASP A 78 0.64 7.22 14.33
C ASP A 78 0.15 6.70 12.97
N PHE A 79 -0.19 5.41 12.89
CA PHE A 79 -0.71 4.81 11.67
C PHE A 79 -2.07 5.37 11.29
N ILE A 80 -3.00 5.49 12.23
CA ILE A 80 -4.33 6.07 11.98
C ILE A 80 -4.19 7.50 11.48
N PHE A 81 -3.32 8.29 12.11
CA PHE A 81 -3.06 9.66 11.66
C PHE A 81 -2.50 9.70 10.24
N ALA A 82 -1.46 8.91 9.95
CA ALA A 82 -0.87 8.86 8.62
C ALA A 82 -1.86 8.38 7.55
N GLN A 83 -2.75 7.45 7.90
CA GLN A 83 -3.79 6.95 7.01
C GLN A 83 -4.83 8.03 6.68
N ARG A 84 -5.26 8.83 7.67
CA ARG A 84 -6.16 9.97 7.42
C ARG A 84 -5.50 11.02 6.54
N VAL A 85 -4.25 11.38 6.81
CA VAL A 85 -3.49 12.31 5.95
C VAL A 85 -3.40 11.79 4.52
N ALA A 86 -3.13 10.49 4.33
CA ALA A 86 -3.12 9.89 3.00
C ALA A 86 -4.49 9.97 2.31
N GLN A 87 -5.59 9.73 3.03
CA GLN A 87 -6.95 9.86 2.49
C GLN A 87 -7.27 11.30 2.09
N ASP A 88 -6.90 12.27 2.92
CA ASP A 88 -7.15 13.69 2.67
C ASP A 88 -6.34 14.18 1.46
N VAL A 89 -5.03 13.89 1.42
CA VAL A 89 -4.13 14.30 0.33
C VAL A 89 -4.51 13.63 -0.99
N CYS A 90 -4.76 12.31 -0.98
CA CYS A 90 -5.16 11.60 -2.18
C CYS A 90 -6.59 11.96 -2.64
N GLY A 91 -7.49 12.31 -1.71
CA GLY A 91 -8.83 12.79 -2.03
C GLY A 91 -8.83 14.20 -2.61
N ALA A 92 -7.99 15.09 -2.09
CA ALA A 92 -7.77 16.44 -2.63
C ALA A 92 -7.11 16.38 -4.02
N ALA A 93 -6.13 15.49 -4.20
CA ALA A 93 -5.52 15.19 -5.49
C ALA A 93 -6.54 14.80 -6.57
N GLY A 94 -7.48 13.92 -6.24
CA GLY A 94 -8.54 13.51 -7.17
C GLY A 94 -9.45 14.67 -7.60
N ARG A 95 -9.75 15.60 -6.67
CA ARG A 95 -10.58 16.77 -6.96
C ARG A 95 -9.86 17.86 -7.77
N SER A 96 -8.55 17.97 -7.64
CA SER A 96 -7.75 18.94 -8.41
C SER A 96 -7.61 18.56 -9.88
N GLY A 97 -7.75 17.26 -10.22
CA GLY A 97 -7.79 16.79 -11.61
C GLY A 97 -9.10 17.13 -12.33
N ASP A 98 -10.24 17.08 -11.61
CA ASP A 98 -11.58 17.34 -12.18
C ASP A 98 -11.87 18.83 -12.46
N LEU A 99 -11.07 19.77 -11.92
CA LEU A 99 -11.24 21.21 -12.13
C LEU A 99 -10.41 21.75 -13.32
N ALA A 100 -9.71 20.89 -14.05
CA ALA A 100 -8.84 21.26 -15.16
C ALA A 100 -9.42 20.95 -16.56
N GLN A 101 -10.74 20.75 -16.69
CA GLN A 101 -11.40 20.43 -17.96
C GLN A 101 -12.32 21.54 -18.46
#